data_AF-A0A7J8SDC7-F1
#
_entry.id   AF-A0A7J8SDC7-F1
#
_cell.length_a   1.000
_cell.length_b   1.000
_cell.length_c   1.000
_cell.angle_alpha   90.00
_cell.angle_beta   90.00
_cell.angle_gamma   90.00
#
_symmetry.space_group_name_H-M   'P 1'
#
loop_
_entity.id
_entity.type
_entity.pdbx_description
1 polymer ?
#
loop_
_entity_poly.entity_id
_entity_poly.type
_entity_poly.pdbx_seq_one_letter_code
_entity_poly.pdbx_strand_id
1 'polypeptide(L)' 'MGFNRRLGRCTIFEAKLWGILDGLSLLQGRKCDRVLMPTYSLEVIEAIKEFNSKNSNSALI' A
#
# COMPACT_ATOMS: atom_id res chain seq x y z
N MET A 1 -0.54 15.39 6.25
CA MET A 1 -2.00 15.56 6.07
C MET A 1 -2.53 14.22 5.61
N GLY A 2 -3.03 13.41 6.56
CA GLY A 2 -3.50 12.06 6.29
C GLY A 2 -4.93 12.04 5.76
N PHE A 3 -5.22 11.02 4.95
CA PHE A 3 -6.52 10.37 4.79
C PHE A 3 -7.78 11.23 4.95
N ASN A 4 -7.85 12.34 4.22
CA ASN A 4 -9.09 13.10 4.04
C ASN A 4 -9.21 13.68 2.62
N ARG A 5 -8.65 12.98 1.63
CA ARG A 5 -9.04 13.21 0.24
C ARG A 5 -10.33 12.46 0.02
N ARG A 6 -11.44 13.19 0.10
CA ARG A 6 -12.80 12.86 -0.39
C ARG A 6 -12.79 11.63 -1.31
N LEU A 7 -12.96 10.44 -0.76
CA LEU A 7 -12.90 9.19 -1.53
C LEU A 7 -14.08 9.03 -2.51
N GLY A 8 -15.03 9.98 -2.53
CA GLY A 8 -16.20 9.90 -3.39
C GLY A 8 -16.92 8.57 -3.19
N ARG A 9 -17.25 7.87 -4.29
CA ARG A 9 -17.59 6.45 -4.24
C ARG A 9 -16.30 5.64 -4.30
N CYS A 10 -15.92 5.03 -3.19
CA CYS A 10 -14.86 4.02 -3.14
C CYS A 10 -15.39 2.72 -2.54
N THR A 11 -14.82 1.61 -2.97
CA THR A 11 -15.01 0.31 -2.32
C THR A 11 -14.23 0.24 -1.02
N ILE A 12 -14.60 -0.70 -0.14
CA ILE A 12 -13.86 -0.98 1.09
C ILE A 12 -12.42 -1.42 0.77
N PHE A 13 -12.24 -2.17 -0.33
CA PHE A 13 -10.93 -2.57 -0.83
C PHE A 13 -10.05 -1.36 -1.17
N GLU A 14 -10.56 -0.43 -1.98
CA GLU A 14 -9.82 0.77 -2.38
C GLU A 14 -9.45 1.61 -1.16
N ALA A 15 -10.38 1.83 -0.23
CA ALA A 15 -10.10 2.59 0.98
C ALA A 15 -8.95 1.98 1.80
N LYS A 16 -8.93 0.65 1.96
CA LYS A 16 -7.86 -0.07 2.67
C LYS A 16 -6.52 0.00 1.93
N LEU A 17 -6.53 -0.22 0.61
CA LEU A 17 -5.33 -0.19 -0.21
C LEU A 17 -4.69 1.19 -0.19
N TRP A 18 -5.47 2.25 -0.43
CA TRP A 18 -4.98 3.62 -0.33
C TRP A 18 -4.44 3.90 1.07
N GLY A 19 -5.09 3.35 2.12
CA GLY A 19 -4.68 3.44 3.53
C GLY A 19 -3.20 3.14 3.72
N ILE A 20 -2.80 1.99 3.20
CA ILE A 20 -1.44 1.47 3.27
C ILE A 20 -0.50 2.33 2.42
N LEU A 21 -0.90 2.71 1.20
CA LEU A 21 -0.05 3.48 0.28
C LEU A 21 0.25 4.90 0.80
N ASP A 22 -0.73 5.61 1.37
CA ASP A 22 -0.51 6.94 1.97
C ASP A 22 0.41 6.83 3.20
N GLY A 23 0.17 5.82 4.04
CA GLY A 23 1.05 5.52 5.18
C GLY A 23 2.49 5.28 4.73
N LEU A 24 2.70 4.54 3.64
CA LEU A 24 4.02 4.28 3.08
C LEU A 24 4.66 5.57 2.53
N SER A 25 3.90 6.41 1.82
CA SER A 25 4.38 7.70 1.30
C SER A 25 4.84 8.64 2.42
N LEU A 26 4.12 8.66 3.55
CA LEU A 26 4.52 9.44 4.73
C LEU A 26 5.83 8.95 5.36
N LEU A 27 6.12 7.65 5.26
CA LEU A 27 7.30 7.04 5.83
C LEU A 27 8.52 7.13 4.90
N GLN A 28 8.32 7.23 3.58
CA GLN A 28 9.41 7.47 2.63
C GLN A 28 10.20 8.75 2.97
N GLY A 29 9.53 9.78 3.50
CA GLY A 29 10.19 11.00 3.95
C GLY A 29 10.98 10.88 5.26
N ARG A 30 10.90 9.75 5.98
CA ARG A 30 11.45 9.58 7.34
C ARG A 30 12.71 8.70 7.44
N LYS A 31 13.29 8.27 6.31
CA LYS A 31 14.45 7.35 6.26
C LYS A 31 14.23 6.06 7.08
N CYS A 32 13.03 5.50 7.02
CA CYS A 32 12.78 4.18 7.60
C CYS A 32 13.22 3.10 6.61
N ASP A 33 14.26 2.33 6.94
CA ASP A 33 14.78 1.27 6.07
C ASP A 33 13.79 0.12 5.86
N ARG A 34 12.98 -0.16 6.90
CA ARG A 34 11.96 -1.22 6.85
C ARG A 34 10.73 -0.80 7.63
N VAL A 35 9.57 -1.01 7.03
CA VAL A 35 8.27 -0.70 7.62
C VAL A 35 7.43 -1.97 7.62
N LEU A 36 6.83 -2.26 8.77
CA LEU A 36 5.92 -3.39 8.94
C LEU A 36 4.51 -2.84 9.16
N MET A 37 3.65 -2.98 8.14
CA MET A 37 2.26 -2.54 8.20
C MET A 37 1.34 -3.75 8.29
N PRO A 38 0.71 -4.02 9.45
CA PRO A 38 -0.25 -5.11 9.56
C PRO A 38 -1.53 -4.77 8.80
N THR A 39 -2.05 -5.75 8.06
CA THR A 39 -3.36 -5.67 7.41
C THR A 39 -4.04 -7.03 7.49
N TYR A 40 -5.35 -7.04 7.76
CA TYR A 40 -6.17 -8.25 7.82
C TYR A 40 -6.87 -8.54 6.48
N SER A 41 -6.64 -7.72 5.46
CA SER A 41 -7.31 -7.84 4.17
C SER A 41 -6.44 -8.63 3.20
N LEU A 42 -6.74 -9.91 2.99
CA LEU A 42 -5.98 -10.79 2.10
C LEU A 42 -5.92 -10.24 0.67
N GLU A 43 -7.04 -9.75 0.16
CA GLU A 43 -7.15 -9.10 -1.17
C GLU A 43 -6.13 -7.97 -1.36
N VAL A 44 -5.89 -7.17 -0.30
CA VAL A 44 -4.94 -6.05 -0.35
C VAL A 44 -3.51 -6.56 -0.36
N ILE A 45 -3.22 -7.64 0.38
CA ILE A 45 -1.90 -8.28 0.38
C ILE A 45 -1.59 -8.83 -1.01
N GLU A 46 -2.54 -9.51 -1.63
CA GLU A 46 -2.40 -10.10 -2.97
C GLU A 46 -2.19 -9.01 -4.03
N ALA A 47 -3.00 -7.95 -4.02
CA ALA A 47 -2.87 -6.84 -4.96
C ALA A 47 -1.49 -6.15 -4.87
N ILE A 48 -0.96 -5.95 -3.66
CA ILE A 48 0.39 -5.37 -3.46
C ILE A 48 1.47 -6.33 -3.96
N LYS A 49 1.34 -7.63 -3.70
CA LYS A 49 2.29 -8.65 -4.19
C LYS A 49 2.29 -8.70 -5.72
N GLU A 50 1.12 -8.70 -6.35
CA GLU A 50 0.98 -8.72 -7.80
C GLU A 50 1.57 -7.46 -8.44
N PHE A 51 1.32 -6.29 -7.84
CA PHE A 51 1.92 -5.03 -8.29
C PHE A 51 3.45 -5.10 -8.27
N ASN A 52 4.05 -5.58 -7.17
CA ASN A 52 5.50 -5.76 -7.09
C ASN A 52 6.01 -6.79 -8.11
N SER A 53 5.27 -7.88 -8.35
CA SER A 53 5.65 -8.90 -9.32
C SER A 53 5.66 -8.39 -10.76
N LYS A 54 4.70 -7.53 -11.12
CA LYS A 54 4.59 -6.95 -12.48
C LYS A 54 5.60 -5.82 -12.73
N ASN A 55 5.98 -5.09 -11.67
CA ASN A 55 6.97 -4.03 -11.77
C ASN A 55 8.42 -4.57 -11.70
N SER A 56 8.59 -5.84 -11.31
CA SER A 56 9.87 -6.52 -11.22
C SER A 56 10.16 -7.33 -12.48
N ASN A 57 10.80 -6.70 -13.47
CA ASN A 57 11.71 -7.42 -14.36
C ASN A 57 12.99 -7.88 -13.63
N SER A 58 13.10 -7.62 -12.32
CA SER A 58 14.16 -8.10 -11.44
C SER A 58 13.64 -9.25 -10.57
N ALA A 59 14.01 -10.48 -10.96
CA ALA A 59 13.76 -11.68 -10.18
C ALA A 59 14.37 -11.58 -8.77
N LEU A 60 13.62 -12.04 -7.78
CA LEU A 60 14.13 -12.29 -6.44
C LEU A 60 14.70 -13.71 -6.43
N ILE A 61 16.02 -13.84 -6.31
CA ILE A 61 16.74 -15.10 -6.02
C ILE A 61 16.69 -15.32 -4.51
#